data_AF-A0A367LVW3-F1
#
_entry.id   AF-A0A367LVW3-F1
#
_cell.length_a   1.000
_cell.length_b   1.000
_cell.length_c   1.000
_cell.angle_alpha   90.00
_cell.angle_beta   90.00
_cell.angle_gamma   90.00
#
_symmetry.space_group_name_H-M   'P 1'
#
loop_
_entity.id
_entity.type
_entity.pdbx_description
1 polymer ?
#
loop_
_entity_poly.entity_id
_entity_poly.type
_entity_poly.pdbx_seq_one_letter_code
_entity_poly.pdbx_strand_id
1 'polypeptide(L)' 'MQLKDAKLFRQQAYVDGAWVDADNGQTIKVNNPATG' A
#
# COMPACT_ATOMS: atom_id res chain seq x y z
N MET A 1 -1.46 -5.00 -12.89
CA MET A 1 -1.85 -3.58 -12.77
C MET A 1 -0.83 -2.74 -13.55
N GLN A 2 -1.27 -1.85 -14.44
CA GLN A 2 -0.37 -0.93 -15.17
C GLN A 2 -0.85 0.50 -14.92
N LEU A 3 -0.25 1.18 -13.94
CA LEU A 3 -0.46 2.60 -13.72
C LEU A 3 0.51 3.38 -14.60
N LYS A 4 0.07 4.55 -15.09
CA LYS A 4 0.94 5.49 -15.81
C LYS A 4 2.06 6.02 -14.92
N ASP A 5 1.77 6.21 -13.64
CA ASP A 5 2.75 6.49 -12.59
C ASP A 5 2.69 5.40 -11.52
N ALA A 6 3.72 4.57 -11.46
CA ALA A 6 3.82 3.49 -10.48
C ALA A 6 3.92 4.00 -9.03
N LYS A 7 4.35 5.26 -8.81
CA LYS A 7 4.49 5.84 -7.46
C LYS A 7 3.15 6.13 -6.78
N LEU A 8 2.05 6.10 -7.54
CA LEU A 8 0.70 6.25 -6.99
C LEU A 8 0.24 4.98 -6.28
N PHE A 9 0.83 3.82 -6.60
CA PHE A 9 0.60 2.61 -5.83
C PHE A 9 1.45 2.64 -4.56
N ARG A 10 0.80 2.67 -3.40
CA ARG A 10 1.43 2.71 -2.08
C ARG A 10 0.89 1.60 -1.20
N GLN A 11 1.76 1.09 -0.34
CA GLN A 11 1.46 0.01 0.61
C GLN A 11 1.76 0.43 2.07
N GLN A 12 2.05 1.71 2.27
CA GLN A 12 2.37 2.34 3.55
C GLN A 12 1.26 3.30 3.96
N ALA A 13 1.13 3.57 5.25
CA ALA A 13 0.24 4.61 5.75
C ALA A 13 0.90 5.99 5.60
N TYR A 14 0.11 7.05 5.47
CA TYR A 14 0.60 8.42 5.48
C TYR A 14 0.29 9.08 6.81
N VAL A 15 1.31 9.33 7.63
CA VAL A 15 1.18 9.86 8.99
C VAL A 15 2.21 10.97 9.16
N ASP A 16 1.75 12.14 9.61
CA ASP A 16 2.60 13.32 9.88
C ASP A 16 3.56 13.69 8.73
N GLY A 17 3.05 13.66 7.49
CA GLY A 17 3.85 14.01 6.32
C GLY A 17 4.80 12.92 5.81
N ALA A 18 4.80 11.74 6.43
CA ALA A 18 5.67 10.63 6.07
C ALA A 18 4.88 9.38 5.66
N TRP A 19 5.45 8.62 4.72
CA TRP A 19 5.00 7.26 4.43
C TRP A 19 5.70 6.29 5.39
N VAL A 20 4.92 5.55 6.16
CA VAL A 20 5.43 4.70 7.25
C VAL A 20 4.81 3.31 7.21
N ASP A 21 5.61 2.33 7.63
CA ASP A 21 5.17 0.97 7.95
C ASP A 21 4.69 0.89 9.41
N ALA A 22 4.00 -0.18 9.78
CA ALA A 22 3.65 -0.42 11.18
C ALA A 22 4.91 -0.71 12.03
N ASP A 23 4.91 -0.28 13.29
CA ASP A 23 6.04 -0.48 14.21
C ASP A 23 6.44 -1.96 14.38
N ASN A 24 5.46 -2.87 14.29
CA ASN A 24 5.65 -4.32 14.37
C ASN A 24 5.77 -5.00 12.99
N GLY A 25 5.82 -4.24 11.90
CA GLY A 25 5.91 -4.73 10.53
C GLY A 25 4.66 -5.46 10.01
N GLN A 26 3.54 -5.44 10.73
CA GLN A 26 2.32 -6.09 10.29
C GLN A 26 1.70 -5.38 9.08
N THR A 27 1.11 -6.17 8.19
CA THR A 27 0.48 -5.68 6.95
C THR A 27 -0.88 -6.35 6.73
N ILE A 28 -1.71 -5.71 5.92
CA ILE A 28 -3.01 -6.24 5.50
C ILE A 28 -2.95 -6.46 4.00
N LYS A 29 -3.24 -7.69 3.56
CA LYS A 29 -3.32 -8.02 2.14
C LYS A 29 -4.61 -7.44 1.54
N VAL A 30 -4.48 -6.77 0.41
CA VAL A 30 -5.60 -6.33 -0.43
C VAL A 30 -5.67 -7.26 -1.64
N ASN A 31 -6.69 -8.10 -1.69
CA ASN A 31 -6.88 -9.06 -2.77
C ASN A 31 -7.94 -8.53 -3.75
N ASN A 32 -7.77 -8.84 -5.03
CA ASN A 32 -8.75 -8.44 -6.04
C ASN A 32 -9.95 -9.40 -5.96
N PRO A 33 -11.17 -8.94 -5.64
CA PRO A 33 -12.32 -9.84 -5.50
C PRO A 33 -12.67 -10.60 -6.79
N ALA A 34 -12.22 -10.13 -7.96
CA ALA A 34 -12.45 -10.83 -9.22
C ALA A 34 -11.54 -12.06 -9.44
N THR A 35 -10.37 -12.12 -8.80
CA THR A 35 -9.34 -13.13 -9.10
C THR A 35 -8.64 -13.75 -7.88
N GLY A 36 -8.82 -13.18 -6.70
CA GLY A 36 -8.03 -13.50 -5.50
C GLY A 36 -6.69 -12.79 -5.46
#